data_AF-A0A957SAQ7-F1
#
_entry.id   AF-A0A957SAQ7-F1
#
_cell.length_a   1.000
_cell.length_b   1.000
_cell.length_c   1.000
_cell.angle_alpha   90.00
_cell.angle_beta   90.00
_cell.angle_gamma   90.00
#
_symmetry.space_group_name_H-M   'P 1'
#
loop_
_entity.id
_entity.type
_entity.pdbx_description
1 polymer ?
#
loop_
_entity_poly.entity_id
_entity_poly.type
_entity_poly.pdbx_seq_one_letter_code
_entity_poly.pdbx_strand_id
1 'polypeptide(L)'
;MKKRVLPSVGLTSYLIILSLLFPLFTQNQPLWAPNTAVHPASQPGADVPPELAALVSPPRRNPIQDAIFYFVMPDRFANGDPSNDTGGIAGGRLDNGFDPTNSGFFHGGDLAGLTDKLDYLADMGITAIWMTPVFKNNPVQGSGASASAGYHGYWYTDMTQFDPHFGTNAELEKLIEQAHAR
;
A
#
# COMPACT_ATOMS: atom_id res chain seq x y z
N MET A 1 -54.56 -34.77 -5.59
CA MET A 1 -54.62 -33.31 -5.45
C MET A 1 -53.26 -32.83 -4.93
N LYS A 2 -52.60 -31.93 -5.67
CA LYS A 2 -51.37 -31.15 -5.35
C LYS A 2 -50.03 -31.89 -5.17
N LYS A 3 -49.32 -32.10 -6.29
CA LYS A 3 -47.85 -32.05 -6.34
C LYS A 3 -47.42 -30.57 -6.28
N ARG A 4 -46.48 -30.22 -5.41
CA ARG A 4 -45.82 -28.90 -5.37
C ARG A 4 -44.33 -29.15 -5.60
N VAL A 5 -43.85 -28.82 -6.80
CA VAL A 5 -42.43 -28.77 -7.16
C VAL A 5 -42.18 -27.34 -7.65
N LEU A 6 -41.23 -26.66 -7.00
CA LEU A 6 -40.73 -25.32 -7.33
C LEU A 6 -39.33 -25.46 -7.97
N PRO A 7 -38.82 -24.43 -8.67
CA PRO A 7 -38.46 -24.52 -10.08
C PRO A 7 -36.99 -24.89 -10.32
N SER A 8 -36.72 -25.43 -11.51
CA SER A 8 -35.38 -25.62 -12.06
C SER A 8 -34.73 -24.26 -12.33
N VAL A 9 -33.57 -24.04 -11.73
CA VAL A 9 -32.71 -22.89 -11.95
C VAL A 9 -32.00 -23.08 -13.29
N GLY A 10 -32.47 -22.39 -14.33
CA GLY A 10 -31.75 -22.30 -15.60
C GLY A 10 -30.59 -21.32 -15.46
N LEU A 11 -29.36 -21.83 -15.45
CA LEU A 11 -28.16 -21.01 -15.64
C LEU A 11 -28.26 -20.34 -17.01
N THR A 12 -28.53 -19.04 -17.01
CA THR A 12 -28.36 -18.20 -18.20
C THR A 12 -27.06 -17.43 -17.97
N SER A 13 -25.99 -17.90 -18.60
CA SER A 13 -24.70 -17.19 -18.63
C SER A 13 -24.89 -15.82 -19.26
N TYR A 14 -24.91 -14.76 -18.46
CA TYR A 14 -24.74 -13.40 -18.97
C TYR A 14 -23.24 -13.17 -19.18
N LEU A 15 -22.77 -13.52 -20.37
CA LEU A 15 -21.52 -12.98 -20.91
C LEU A 15 -21.83 -11.54 -21.33
N ILE A 16 -21.51 -10.56 -20.47
CA ILE A 16 -21.49 -9.15 -20.87
C ILE A 16 -20.29 -8.99 -21.82
N ILE A 17 -20.55 -9.13 -23.12
CA ILE A 17 -19.64 -8.68 -24.16
C ILE A 17 -19.71 -7.16 -24.13
N LEU A 18 -18.65 -6.52 -23.60
CA LEU A 18 -18.44 -5.10 -23.74
C LEU A 18 -18.11 -4.81 -25.21
N SER A 19 -19.15 -4.48 -25.99
CA SER A 19 -19.03 -4.03 -27.37
C SER A 19 -18.40 -2.64 -27.41
N LEU A 20 -17.08 -2.56 -27.34
CA LEU A 20 -16.34 -1.35 -27.74
C LEU A 20 -16.34 -1.29 -29.28
N LEU A 21 -17.40 -0.71 -29.85
CA LEU A 21 -17.34 -0.15 -31.20
C LEU A 21 -16.41 1.07 -31.17
N PHE A 22 -15.12 0.82 -31.41
CA PHE A 22 -14.22 1.86 -31.89
C PHE A 22 -14.57 2.14 -33.37
N PRO A 23 -14.93 3.36 -33.76
CA PRO A 23 -14.90 3.72 -35.16
C PRO A 23 -13.45 3.61 -35.64
N LEU A 24 -13.22 2.82 -36.70
CA LEU A 24 -11.99 2.84 -37.47
C LEU A 24 -11.82 4.25 -38.04
N PHE A 25 -11.08 5.11 -37.33
CA PHE A 25 -10.43 6.24 -37.95
C PHE A 25 -9.22 5.70 -38.71
N THR A 26 -9.32 5.71 -40.03
CA THR A 26 -8.23 5.45 -40.94
C THR A 26 -7.25 6.62 -40.90
N GLN A 27 -6.33 6.61 -39.94
CA GLN A 27 -5.19 7.53 -39.93
C GLN A 27 -3.90 6.72 -39.97
N ASN A 28 -3.42 6.47 -41.19
CA ASN A 28 -2.05 6.04 -41.46
C ASN A 28 -1.09 7.12 -40.95
N GLN A 29 -0.64 7.02 -39.71
CA GLN A 29 0.50 7.79 -39.20
C GLN A 29 1.55 6.81 -38.68
N PRO A 30 2.83 6.96 -39.07
CA PRO A 30 3.89 6.07 -38.62
C PRO A 30 4.16 6.28 -37.12
N LEU A 31 4.49 5.20 -36.41
CA LEU A 31 4.70 5.11 -34.95
C LEU A 31 5.83 6.02 -34.38
N TRP A 32 6.46 6.85 -35.20
CA TRP A 32 7.56 7.73 -34.80
C TRP A 32 7.28 9.22 -34.99
N ALA A 33 6.06 9.62 -35.39
CA ALA A 33 5.71 11.04 -35.43
C ALA A 33 5.69 11.64 -34.01
N PRO A 34 6.35 12.79 -33.75
CA PRO A 34 6.26 13.46 -32.46
C PRO A 34 4.81 13.87 -32.22
N ASN A 35 4.26 13.50 -31.06
CA ASN A 35 2.96 13.97 -30.60
C ASN A 35 2.94 15.50 -30.72
N THR A 36 2.09 16.03 -31.60
CA THR A 36 1.72 17.44 -31.56
C THR A 36 1.27 17.75 -30.15
N ALA A 37 1.93 18.75 -29.57
CA ALA A 37 1.80 19.16 -28.17
C ALA A 37 0.38 18.99 -27.65
N VAL A 38 0.23 18.13 -26.64
CA VAL A 38 -0.89 18.25 -25.71
C VAL A 38 -0.78 19.66 -25.15
N HIS A 39 -1.70 20.55 -25.53
CA HIS A 39 -1.80 21.85 -24.89
C HIS A 39 -1.86 21.60 -23.37
N PRO A 40 -1.08 22.32 -22.55
CA PRO A 40 -1.25 22.22 -21.11
C PRO A 40 -2.73 22.45 -20.82
N ALA A 41 -3.35 21.53 -20.09
CA ALA A 41 -4.73 21.68 -19.66
C ALA A 41 -4.88 23.09 -19.06
N SER A 42 -5.87 23.83 -19.56
CA SER A 42 -6.27 25.13 -19.02
C SER A 42 -6.34 25.04 -17.49
N GLN A 43 -5.83 26.06 -16.80
CA GLN A 43 -5.74 26.03 -15.34
C GLN A 43 -7.10 25.66 -14.72
N PRO A 44 -7.13 24.84 -13.65
CA PRO A 44 -8.35 24.62 -12.89
C PRO A 44 -8.83 25.99 -12.37
N GLY A 45 -9.95 26.49 -12.91
CA GLY A 45 -10.49 27.79 -12.52
C GLY A 45 -11.03 28.67 -13.66
N ALA A 46 -10.70 28.38 -14.92
CA ALA A 46 -11.09 29.28 -16.03
C ALA A 46 -12.62 29.36 -16.27
N ASP A 47 -13.38 28.33 -15.91
CA ASP A 47 -14.83 28.22 -16.16
C ASP A 47 -15.63 27.88 -14.88
N VAL A 48 -15.24 28.44 -13.72
CA VAL A 48 -16.01 28.23 -12.48
C VAL A 48 -17.24 29.14 -12.51
N PRO A 49 -18.47 28.59 -12.43
CA PRO A 49 -19.68 29.41 -12.31
C PRO A 49 -19.58 30.39 -11.13
N PRO A 50 -20.05 31.65 -11.25
CA PRO A 50 -19.91 32.66 -10.19
C PRO A 50 -20.42 32.21 -8.82
N GLU A 51 -21.46 31.38 -8.79
CA GLU A 51 -22.03 30.81 -7.58
C GLU A 51 -21.11 29.80 -6.87
N LEU A 52 -20.16 29.20 -7.59
CA LEU A 52 -19.18 28.25 -7.06
C LEU A 52 -17.82 28.89 -6.76
N ALA A 53 -17.58 30.12 -7.21
CA ALA A 53 -16.31 30.82 -7.01
C ALA A 53 -15.92 30.96 -5.53
N ALA A 54 -16.90 31.13 -4.64
CA ALA A 54 -16.68 31.20 -3.19
C ALA A 54 -16.26 29.85 -2.56
N LEU A 55 -16.49 28.72 -3.24
CA LEU A 55 -16.09 27.39 -2.81
C LEU A 55 -14.69 27.00 -3.33
N VAL A 56 -14.19 27.71 -4.34
CA VAL A 56 -12.85 27.47 -4.90
C VAL A 56 -11.81 28.14 -4.02
N SER A 57 -11.18 27.35 -3.17
CA SER A 57 -9.91 27.73 -2.56
C SER A 57 -8.78 27.35 -3.51
N PRO A 58 -7.68 28.14 -3.57
CA PRO A 58 -6.46 27.69 -4.22
C PRO A 58 -6.10 26.29 -3.69
N PRO A 59 -5.72 25.33 -4.56
CA PRO A 59 -5.27 24.05 -4.08
C PRO A 59 -4.12 24.30 -3.10
N ARG A 60 -4.22 23.72 -1.89
CA ARG A 60 -3.12 23.79 -0.94
C ARG A 60 -1.92 23.10 -1.59
N ARG A 61 -0.95 23.88 -2.04
CA ARG A 61 0.37 23.35 -2.42
C ARG A 61 1.06 22.93 -1.13
N ASN A 62 0.93 21.65 -0.81
CA ASN A 62 1.58 21.05 0.34
C ASN A 62 3.08 20.89 0.01
N PRO A 63 4.01 21.18 0.93
CA PRO A 63 5.43 20.85 0.76
C PRO A 63 5.71 19.41 0.29
N ILE A 64 4.77 18.48 0.46
CA ILE A 64 4.81 17.13 -0.15
C ILE A 64 5.07 17.13 -1.66
N GLN A 65 4.66 18.16 -2.42
CA GLN A 65 4.87 18.19 -3.88
C GLN A 65 6.36 18.22 -4.27
N ASP A 66 7.22 18.72 -3.38
CA ASP A 66 8.66 18.82 -3.57
C ASP A 66 9.40 17.65 -2.90
N ALA A 67 8.66 16.71 -2.30
CA ALA A 67 9.24 15.62 -1.54
C ALA A 67 9.70 14.46 -2.43
N ILE A 68 10.85 13.89 -2.08
CA ILE A 68 11.38 12.66 -2.66
C ILE A 68 11.00 11.51 -1.72
N PHE A 69 10.02 10.71 -2.15
CA PHE A 69 9.50 9.61 -1.37
C PHE A 69 10.35 8.35 -1.49
N TYR A 70 10.64 7.74 -0.34
CA TYR A 70 11.13 6.38 -0.26
C TYR A 70 10.02 5.47 0.29
N PHE A 71 9.57 4.52 -0.55
CA PHE A 71 8.61 3.51 -0.13
C PHE A 71 9.36 2.35 0.54
N VAL A 72 8.98 2.02 1.78
CA VAL A 72 9.63 1.00 2.60
C VAL A 72 8.60 0.01 3.17
N MET A 73 8.95 -1.27 3.14
CA MET A 73 8.29 -2.32 3.91
C MET A 73 9.23 -2.70 5.05
N PRO A 74 8.91 -2.35 6.31
CA PRO A 74 9.84 -2.49 7.44
C PRO A 74 10.44 -3.88 7.55
N ASP A 75 9.60 -4.94 7.44
CA ASP A 75 10.01 -6.35 7.50
C ASP A 75 11.21 -6.71 6.60
N ARG A 76 11.36 -6.00 5.47
CA ARG A 76 12.38 -6.29 4.45
C ARG A 76 13.50 -5.28 4.39
N PHE A 77 13.55 -4.31 5.31
CA PHE A 77 14.50 -3.22 5.22
C PHE A 77 15.72 -3.41 6.14
N ALA A 78 15.51 -3.44 7.45
CA ALA A 78 16.57 -3.63 8.43
C ALA A 78 15.98 -4.16 9.74
N ASN A 79 16.59 -5.20 10.31
CA ASN A 79 16.26 -5.74 11.62
C ASN A 79 17.13 -5.05 12.68
N GLY A 80 16.53 -4.17 13.48
CA GLY A 80 17.20 -3.43 14.55
C GLY A 80 17.04 -4.08 15.93
N ASP A 81 15.96 -4.84 16.16
CA ASP A 81 15.70 -5.57 17.40
C ASP A 81 15.23 -7.02 17.14
N PRO A 82 16.18 -7.97 17.05
CA PRO A 82 15.85 -9.39 16.88
C PRO A 82 15.04 -10.00 18.04
N SER A 83 14.90 -9.31 19.17
CA SER A 83 14.08 -9.82 20.28
C SER A 83 12.58 -9.78 19.97
N ASN A 84 12.17 -8.96 19.00
CA ASN A 84 10.79 -8.82 18.57
C ASN A 84 10.42 -9.70 17.35
N ASP A 85 11.38 -10.43 16.76
CA ASP A 85 11.24 -11.22 15.52
C ASP A 85 10.04 -12.18 15.50
N THR A 86 9.62 -12.66 16.67
CA THR A 86 8.49 -13.62 16.84
C THR A 86 7.21 -12.98 17.35
N GLY A 87 7.20 -11.65 17.52
CA GLY A 87 6.09 -10.89 18.08
C GLY A 87 5.69 -11.31 19.51
N GLY A 88 6.58 -12.00 20.23
CA GLY A 88 6.29 -12.59 21.54
C GLY A 88 5.34 -13.81 21.48
N ILE A 89 5.12 -14.38 20.29
CA ILE A 89 4.21 -15.50 20.07
C ILE A 89 5.00 -16.81 20.18
N ALA A 90 4.61 -17.64 21.15
CA ALA A 90 5.19 -18.96 21.32
C ALA A 90 4.82 -19.90 20.15
N GLY A 91 5.68 -20.88 19.87
CA GLY A 91 5.46 -21.86 18.81
C GLY A 91 6.50 -21.74 17.70
N GLY A 92 6.18 -22.31 16.54
CA GLY A 92 7.03 -22.27 15.35
C GLY A 92 6.57 -21.22 14.35
N ARG A 93 7.18 -21.24 13.16
CA ARG A 93 6.84 -20.32 12.05
C ARG A 93 5.36 -20.28 11.67
N LEU A 94 4.60 -21.36 11.89
CA LEU A 94 3.17 -21.40 11.58
C LEU A 94 2.30 -20.80 12.70
N ASP A 95 2.89 -20.51 13.86
CA ASP A 95 2.24 -19.85 14.99
C ASP A 95 2.61 -18.36 15.01
N ASN A 96 3.92 -18.06 14.99
CA ASN A 96 4.42 -16.69 15.08
C ASN A 96 4.63 -16.01 13.72
N GLY A 97 4.80 -16.76 12.62
CA GLY A 97 5.01 -16.17 11.30
C GLY A 97 6.46 -15.82 10.98
N PHE A 98 7.43 -16.07 11.86
CA PHE A 98 8.84 -15.77 11.62
C PHE A 98 9.57 -16.91 10.90
N ASP A 99 10.10 -16.62 9.72
CA ASP A 99 11.02 -17.49 8.99
C ASP A 99 11.75 -16.66 7.91
N PRO A 100 12.95 -16.14 8.20
CA PRO A 100 13.70 -15.29 7.26
C PRO A 100 14.17 -16.04 6.01
N THR A 101 14.05 -17.38 5.98
CA THR A 101 14.39 -18.20 4.81
C THR A 101 13.24 -18.33 3.82
N ASN A 102 12.03 -17.88 4.19
CA ASN A 102 10.83 -18.00 3.38
C ASN A 102 10.21 -16.62 3.10
N SER A 103 10.07 -16.25 1.82
CA SER A 103 9.53 -14.94 1.42
C SER A 103 8.07 -14.70 1.82
N GLY A 104 7.32 -15.76 2.14
CA GLY A 104 5.96 -15.67 2.67
C GLY A 104 5.89 -15.41 4.17
N PHE A 105 7.01 -15.24 4.87
CA PHE A 105 7.08 -15.13 6.32
C PHE A 105 7.78 -13.83 6.74
N PHE A 106 7.69 -13.46 8.02
CA PHE A 106 8.44 -12.34 8.59
C PHE A 106 9.93 -12.62 8.51
N HIS A 107 10.69 -11.58 8.13
CA HIS A 107 12.16 -11.58 8.01
C HIS A 107 12.83 -10.79 9.14
N GLY A 108 12.04 -10.07 9.95
CA GLY A 108 12.48 -9.43 11.19
C GLY A 108 12.82 -7.94 11.05
N GLY A 109 12.60 -7.35 9.88
CA GLY A 109 12.79 -5.91 9.75
C GLY A 109 11.73 -5.12 10.53
N ASP A 110 12.15 -4.04 11.20
CA ASP A 110 11.34 -3.37 12.22
C ASP A 110 11.55 -1.85 12.27
N LEU A 111 10.84 -1.17 13.18
CA LEU A 111 10.93 0.28 13.35
C LEU A 111 12.29 0.73 13.90
N ALA A 112 12.92 -0.10 14.73
CA ALA A 112 14.27 0.16 15.24
C ALA A 112 15.29 0.19 14.10
N GLY A 113 15.26 -0.82 13.22
CA GLY A 113 16.14 -0.91 12.06
C GLY A 113 15.88 0.19 11.04
N LEU A 114 14.63 0.59 10.81
CA LEU A 114 14.31 1.76 9.98
C LEU A 114 14.88 3.06 10.60
N THR A 115 14.76 3.22 11.92
CA THR A 115 15.32 4.36 12.66
C THR A 115 16.85 4.44 12.50
N ASP A 116 17.53 3.30 12.62
CA ASP A 116 19.00 3.19 12.47
C ASP A 116 19.50 3.51 11.05
N LYS A 117 18.60 3.55 10.06
CA LYS A 117 18.92 3.84 8.65
C LYS A 117 18.45 5.22 8.20
N LEU A 118 17.96 6.07 9.10
CA LEU A 118 17.55 7.42 8.73
C LEU A 118 18.70 8.25 8.14
N ASP A 119 19.93 8.10 8.63
CA ASP A 119 21.11 8.77 8.06
C ASP A 119 21.39 8.28 6.63
N TYR A 120 21.26 6.97 6.38
CA TYR A 120 21.40 6.39 5.05
C TYR A 120 20.36 6.96 4.06
N LEU A 121 19.11 7.15 4.50
CA LEU A 121 18.07 7.73 3.68
C LEU A 121 18.31 9.24 3.44
N ALA A 122 18.74 9.97 4.45
CA ALA A 122 19.08 11.38 4.34
C ALA A 122 20.27 11.62 3.40
N ASP A 123 21.32 10.82 3.50
CA ASP A 123 22.50 10.87 2.62
C ASP A 123 22.15 10.59 1.15
N MET A 124 21.09 9.81 0.89
CA MET A 124 20.55 9.57 -0.44
C MET A 124 19.73 10.76 -1.00
N GLY A 125 19.36 11.72 -0.15
CA GLY A 125 18.52 12.86 -0.50
C GLY A 125 17.01 12.58 -0.41
N ILE A 126 16.60 11.52 0.30
CA ILE A 126 15.18 11.24 0.57
C ILE A 126 14.65 12.28 1.55
N THR A 127 13.44 12.79 1.29
CA THR A 127 12.80 13.82 2.13
C THR A 127 11.44 13.39 2.67
N ALA A 128 10.95 12.19 2.31
CA ALA A 128 9.74 11.61 2.86
C ALA A 128 9.81 10.09 2.86
N ILE A 129 9.33 9.47 3.94
CA ILE A 129 9.22 8.01 4.08
C ILE A 129 7.75 7.63 3.95
N TRP A 130 7.45 6.71 3.03
CA TRP A 130 6.15 6.05 2.94
C TRP A 130 6.31 4.58 3.34
N MET A 131 5.61 4.17 4.38
CA MET A 131 5.72 2.83 4.96
C MET A 131 4.48 1.98 4.68
N THR A 132 4.64 0.66 4.53
CA THR A 132 3.51 -0.29 4.65
C THR A 132 2.84 -0.17 6.03
N PRO A 133 1.58 -0.61 6.21
CA PRO A 133 0.97 -0.57 7.53
C PRO A 133 1.74 -1.43 8.52
N VAL A 134 1.79 -1.01 9.78
CA VAL A 134 2.49 -1.72 10.87
C VAL A 134 1.55 -2.05 12.04
N PHE A 135 0.24 -1.94 11.83
CA PHE A 135 -0.77 -2.29 12.83
C PHE A 135 -0.75 -3.79 13.16
N LYS A 136 -1.33 -4.18 14.29
CA LYS A 136 -1.39 -5.58 14.71
C LYS A 136 -2.10 -6.44 13.68
N ASN A 137 -1.40 -7.43 13.13
CA ASN A 137 -1.85 -8.37 12.12
C ASN A 137 -2.22 -9.74 12.71
N ASN A 138 -2.99 -10.51 11.94
CA ASN A 138 -3.03 -11.94 12.12
C ASN A 138 -1.68 -12.54 11.68
N PRO A 139 -0.89 -13.18 12.58
CA PRO A 139 0.48 -13.57 12.30
C PRO A 139 0.62 -14.51 11.11
N VAL A 140 -0.27 -15.49 10.97
CA VAL A 140 -0.27 -16.50 9.90
C VAL A 140 -1.68 -16.75 9.38
N GLN A 141 -1.80 -16.87 8.06
CA GLN A 141 -3.03 -17.31 7.37
C GLN A 141 -2.73 -18.41 6.37
N GLY A 142 -3.79 -19.09 5.93
CA GLY A 142 -3.69 -20.22 5.01
C GLY A 142 -3.34 -21.53 5.72
N SER A 143 -3.09 -22.57 4.93
CA SER A 143 -2.72 -23.89 5.44
C SER A 143 -1.83 -24.63 4.44
N GLY A 144 -1.04 -25.58 4.94
CA GLY A 144 -0.12 -26.37 4.10
C GLY A 144 0.81 -25.48 3.30
N ALA A 145 0.88 -25.71 1.98
CA ALA A 145 1.72 -24.94 1.07
C ALA A 145 1.27 -23.49 0.87
N SER A 146 0.03 -23.14 1.24
CA SER A 146 -0.52 -21.79 1.13
C SER A 146 -0.40 -20.98 2.42
N ALA A 147 0.27 -21.52 3.45
CA ALA A 147 0.50 -20.79 4.68
C ALA A 147 1.49 -19.62 4.45
N SER A 148 1.13 -18.43 4.91
CA SER A 148 1.91 -17.20 4.80
C SER A 148 1.66 -16.32 6.02
N ALA A 149 2.60 -15.43 6.33
CA ALA A 149 2.55 -14.52 7.46
C ALA A 149 2.09 -13.12 7.09
N GLY A 150 1.66 -12.35 8.10
CA GLY A 150 1.18 -10.96 7.99
C GLY A 150 2.27 -9.89 7.81
N TYR A 151 3.47 -10.26 7.37
CA TYR A 151 4.66 -9.39 7.27
C TYR A 151 4.48 -8.11 6.43
N HIS A 152 3.52 -8.13 5.50
CA HIS A 152 3.22 -7.01 4.62
C HIS A 152 2.28 -5.97 5.27
N GLY A 153 1.71 -6.28 6.44
CA GLY A 153 0.92 -5.33 7.24
C GLY A 153 -0.57 -5.20 6.90
N TYR A 154 -1.08 -5.95 5.90
CA TYR A 154 -2.43 -5.76 5.34
C TYR A 154 -3.49 -6.74 5.88
N TRP A 155 -3.14 -7.54 6.88
CA TRP A 155 -4.01 -8.49 7.59
C TRP A 155 -4.28 -8.03 9.02
N TYR A 156 -4.50 -6.73 9.20
CA TYR A 156 -4.71 -6.12 10.50
C TYR A 156 -5.95 -6.67 11.20
N THR A 157 -5.81 -6.94 12.50
CA THR A 157 -6.89 -7.35 13.41
C THR A 157 -7.26 -6.25 14.39
N ASP A 158 -6.35 -5.31 14.64
CA ASP A 158 -6.54 -4.19 15.55
C ASP A 158 -5.75 -2.97 15.06
N MET A 159 -6.45 -1.91 14.70
CA MET A 159 -5.85 -0.65 14.21
C MET A 159 -5.47 0.31 15.36
N THR A 160 -5.67 -0.09 16.62
CA THR A 160 -5.29 0.70 17.80
C THR A 160 -3.95 0.28 18.39
N GLN A 161 -3.37 -0.82 17.90
CA GLN A 161 -2.10 -1.37 18.35
C GLN A 161 -1.16 -1.60 17.15
N PHE A 162 0.14 -1.42 17.37
CA PHE A 162 1.14 -1.89 16.42
C PHE A 162 1.38 -3.39 16.55
N ASP A 163 1.83 -3.98 15.45
CA ASP A 163 2.25 -5.37 15.45
C ASP A 163 3.52 -5.52 16.28
N PRO A 164 3.54 -6.42 17.28
CA PRO A 164 4.74 -6.67 18.07
C PRO A 164 5.96 -7.10 17.24
N HIS A 165 5.78 -7.60 16.02
CA HIS A 165 6.91 -7.91 15.11
C HIS A 165 7.63 -6.66 14.57
N PHE A 166 6.99 -5.48 14.60
CA PHE A 166 7.59 -4.24 14.10
C PHE A 166 8.08 -3.32 15.23
N GLY A 167 7.68 -3.57 16.46
CA GLY A 167 8.02 -2.77 17.63
C GLY A 167 6.80 -2.17 18.32
N THR A 168 7.02 -1.02 18.95
CA THR A 168 6.11 -0.39 19.90
C THR A 168 5.67 1.01 19.48
N ASN A 169 4.63 1.54 20.14
CA ASN A 169 4.23 2.95 19.99
C ASN A 169 5.40 3.91 20.24
N ALA A 170 6.22 3.65 21.27
CA ALA A 170 7.35 4.49 21.63
C ALA A 170 8.45 4.48 20.54
N GLU A 171 8.67 3.35 19.87
CA GLU A 171 9.62 3.26 18.77
C GLU A 171 9.12 3.99 17.52
N LEU A 172 7.81 3.98 17.25
CA LEU A 172 7.26 4.81 16.19
C LEU A 172 7.40 6.31 16.51
N GLU A 173 7.09 6.71 17.75
CA GLU A 173 7.28 8.10 18.19
C GLU A 173 8.74 8.54 18.00
N LYS A 174 9.69 7.68 18.40
CA LYS A 174 11.12 7.90 18.19
C LYS A 174 11.48 8.00 16.71
N LEU A 175 10.97 7.09 15.85
CA LEU A 175 11.18 7.13 14.41
C LEU A 175 10.71 8.47 13.83
N ILE A 176 9.52 8.93 14.22
CA ILE A 176 8.93 10.19 13.74
C ILE A 176 9.78 11.38 14.21
N GLU A 177 10.13 11.43 15.50
CA GLU A 177 10.98 12.49 16.05
C GLU A 177 12.31 12.57 15.31
N GLN A 178 12.98 11.43 15.13
CA GLN A 178 14.26 11.38 14.45
C GLN A 178 14.17 11.66 12.95
N ALA A 179 13.10 11.24 12.28
CA ALA A 179 12.90 11.57 10.87
C ALA A 179 12.68 13.08 10.67
N HIS A 180 11.95 13.75 11.58
CA HIS A 180 11.75 15.20 11.53
C HIS A 180 12.97 16.03 11.92
N ALA A 181 13.94 15.44 12.63
CA ALA A 181 15.19 16.11 13.00
C ALA A 181 16.19 16.22 11.84
N ARG A 182 15.86 15.68 10.65
CA ARG A 182 16.71 15.63 9.46
C ARG A 182 16.10 16.45 8.32
#